data_AF-A0A1L3ZBF8-F1
#
_entry.id   AF-A0A1L3ZBF8-F1
#
_cell.length_a   1.000
_cell.length_b   1.000
_cell.length_c   1.000
_cell.angle_alpha   90.00
_cell.angle_beta   90.00
_cell.angle_gamma   90.00
#
_symmetry.space_group_name_H-M   'P 1'
#
loop_
_entity.id
_entity.type
_entity.pdbx_description
1 polymer ?
#
loop_
_entity_poly.entity_id
_entity_poly.type
_entity_poly.pdbx_seq_one_letter_code
_entity_poly.pdbx_strand_id
1 'polypeptide(L)'
;MNRMKFSHFVPKKKQGKQMSFVDAYSPDRARGYATKLFQMVVKGWGDSPLAIEDCAKRSRMSERSFERLMKGETKDPKMTIVGRVRGAYLSYCQEQVARLQHEIYIEMTRNSDENLETLAAEAEALAAKIREAKQGR
;
A
#
# COMPACT_ATOMS: atom_id res chain seq x y z
N MET A 1 -34.67 25.09 -23.69
CA MET A 1 -33.92 23.84 -23.41
C MET A 1 -32.58 24.20 -22.79
N ASN A 2 -32.43 24.01 -21.47
CA ASN A 2 -31.28 24.45 -20.70
C ASN A 2 -30.31 23.26 -20.52
N ARG A 3 -29.15 23.26 -21.21
CA ARG A 3 -28.14 22.21 -21.04
C ARG A 3 -27.28 22.52 -19.82
N MET A 4 -27.42 21.68 -18.78
CA MET A 4 -26.62 21.71 -17.56
C MET A 4 -25.11 21.66 -17.88
N LYS A 5 -24.35 22.59 -17.30
CA LYS A 5 -22.88 22.58 -17.31
C LYS A 5 -22.39 21.57 -16.28
N PHE A 6 -21.77 20.49 -16.73
CA PHE A 6 -21.05 19.57 -15.86
C PHE A 6 -19.75 20.23 -15.38
N SER A 7 -19.72 20.63 -14.10
CA SER A 7 -18.54 21.17 -13.46
C SER A 7 -17.43 20.11 -13.44
N HIS A 8 -16.30 20.40 -14.09
CA HIS A 8 -15.10 19.59 -13.99
C HIS A 8 -14.54 19.70 -12.57
N PHE A 9 -14.69 18.65 -11.78
CA PHE A 9 -14.01 18.54 -10.49
C PHE A 9 -12.55 18.15 -10.76
N VAL A 10 -11.66 19.14 -10.84
CA VAL A 10 -10.21 18.93 -10.86
C VAL A 10 -9.74 18.77 -9.41
N PRO A 11 -9.33 17.57 -8.95
CA PRO A 11 -8.81 17.43 -7.61
C PRO A 11 -7.49 18.21 -7.50
N LYS A 12 -7.46 19.21 -6.61
CA LYS A 12 -6.24 19.96 -6.29
C LYS A 12 -5.14 18.97 -5.87
N LYS A 13 -4.04 18.92 -6.63
CA LYS A 13 -2.81 18.22 -6.23
C LYS A 13 -2.33 18.82 -4.92
N LYS A 14 -2.51 18.10 -3.80
CA LYS A 14 -1.81 18.40 -2.55
C LYS A 14 -0.33 18.16 -2.81
N GLN A 15 0.42 19.23 -3.04
CA GLN A 15 1.88 19.17 -3.09
C GLN A 15 2.35 18.54 -1.77
N GLY A 16 3.03 17.40 -1.87
CA GLY A 16 3.59 16.71 -0.72
C GLY A 16 4.63 17.63 -0.09
N LYS A 17 4.30 18.23 1.06
CA LYS A 17 5.26 18.95 1.89
C LYS A 17 6.42 17.98 2.16
N GLN A 18 7.66 18.38 1.87
CA GLN A 18 8.84 17.63 2.28
C GLN A 18 8.78 17.53 3.83
N MET A 19 8.34 16.37 4.29
CA MET A 19 8.15 16.09 5.71
C MET A 19 9.51 15.84 6.35
N SER A 20 9.71 16.32 7.57
CA SER A 20 10.96 16.08 8.28
C SER A 20 11.18 14.58 8.47
N PHE A 21 12.44 14.15 8.63
CA PHE A 21 12.77 12.74 8.91
C PHE A 21 12.03 12.22 10.16
N VAL A 22 11.76 13.09 11.13
CA VAL A 22 10.98 12.79 12.34
C VAL A 22 9.51 12.51 12.01
N ASP A 23 8.91 13.26 11.09
CA ASP A 23 7.51 13.06 10.65
C ASP A 23 7.35 11.78 9.79
N ALA A 24 8.43 11.30 9.17
CA ALA A 24 8.41 10.04 8.42
C ALA A 24 8.26 8.81 9.33
N TYR A 25 8.67 8.93 10.59
CA TYR A 25 8.66 7.85 11.57
C TYR A 25 7.79 8.16 12.81
N SER A 26 6.61 8.74 12.60
CA SER A 26 5.66 8.98 13.69
C SER A 26 4.85 7.74 14.09
N PRO A 27 4.31 7.68 15.32
CA PRO A 27 3.37 6.64 15.75
C PRO A 27 2.14 6.54 14.85
N ASP A 28 1.59 7.68 14.42
CA ASP A 28 0.43 7.75 13.52
C ASP A 28 0.72 7.14 12.15
N ARG A 29 1.95 7.31 11.63
CA ARG A 29 2.38 6.66 10.38
C ARG A 29 2.43 5.16 10.53
N ALA A 30 3.00 4.67 11.64
CA ALA A 30 3.09 3.25 11.92
C ALA A 30 1.70 2.60 12.00
N ARG A 31 0.77 3.25 12.72
CA ARG A 31 -0.65 2.88 12.76
C ARG A 31 -1.25 2.89 11.36
N GLY A 32 -1.05 3.97 10.60
CA GLY A 32 -1.59 4.11 9.24
C GLY A 32 -1.12 3.00 8.29
N TYR A 33 0.15 2.61 8.34
CA TYR A 33 0.65 1.47 7.55
C TYR A 33 0.05 0.14 8.03
N ALA A 34 -0.07 -0.09 9.34
CA ALA A 34 -0.67 -1.30 9.88
C ALA A 34 -2.14 -1.43 9.47
N THR A 35 -2.93 -0.35 9.60
CA THR A 35 -4.34 -0.32 9.20
C THR A 35 -4.51 -0.59 7.71
N LYS A 36 -3.71 0.05 6.85
CA LYS A 36 -3.78 -0.18 5.40
C LYS A 36 -3.38 -1.60 5.02
N LEU A 37 -2.30 -2.13 5.61
CA LEU A 37 -1.89 -3.50 5.38
C LEU A 37 -3.00 -4.48 5.76
N PHE A 38 -3.59 -4.31 6.94
CA PHE A 38 -4.72 -5.12 7.39
C PHE A 38 -5.91 -5.04 6.44
N GLN A 39 -6.33 -3.84 6.04
CA GLN A 39 -7.44 -3.64 5.10
C GLN A 39 -7.23 -4.32 3.75
N MET A 40 -5.99 -4.39 3.27
CA MET A 40 -5.68 -5.09 2.01
C MET A 40 -5.62 -6.61 2.18
N VAL A 41 -5.19 -7.10 3.35
CA VAL A 41 -5.07 -8.54 3.62
C VAL A 41 -6.43 -9.17 3.94
N VAL A 42 -7.31 -8.46 4.66
CA VAL A 42 -8.67 -8.96 5.00
C VAL A 42 -9.49 -9.17 3.73
N LYS A 43 -9.97 -10.40 3.51
CA LYS A 43 -10.76 -10.78 2.33
C LYS A 43 -12.28 -10.78 2.57
N GLY A 44 -12.77 -10.27 3.71
CA GLY A 44 -14.19 -10.21 4.02
C GLY A 44 -14.49 -10.27 5.51
N TRP A 45 -15.77 -10.46 5.85
CA TRP A 45 -16.21 -10.65 7.24
C TRP A 45 -15.77 -12.02 7.76
N GLY A 46 -15.12 -12.05 8.93
CA GLY A 46 -14.67 -13.29 9.58
C GLY A 46 -13.18 -13.60 9.45
N ASP A 47 -12.49 -13.01 8.47
CA ASP A 47 -11.06 -13.27 8.23
C ASP A 47 -10.12 -12.42 9.09
N SER A 48 -10.67 -11.55 9.95
CA SER A 48 -9.87 -10.61 10.75
C SER A 48 -8.75 -11.28 11.58
N PRO A 49 -8.97 -12.40 12.29
CA PRO A 49 -7.90 -13.06 13.04
C PRO A 49 -6.77 -13.57 12.14
N LEU A 50 -7.12 -14.23 11.02
CA LEU A 50 -6.14 -14.72 10.04
C LEU A 50 -5.39 -13.58 9.36
N ALA A 51 -6.07 -12.45 9.10
CA ALA A 51 -5.44 -11.27 8.54
C ALA A 51 -4.48 -10.61 9.53
N ILE A 52 -4.82 -10.57 10.82
CA ILE A 52 -3.89 -10.09 11.87
C ILE A 52 -2.66 -10.99 11.92
N GLU A 53 -2.83 -12.31 11.89
CA GLU A 53 -1.74 -13.29 11.85
C GLU A 53 -0.81 -13.06 10.63
N ASP A 54 -1.35 -12.96 9.42
CA ASP A 54 -0.56 -12.71 8.21
C ASP A 54 0.16 -11.36 8.27
N CYS A 55 -0.53 -10.30 8.70
CA CYS A 55 0.07 -8.97 8.86
C CYS A 55 1.21 -8.95 9.89
N ALA A 56 1.04 -9.66 11.01
CA ALA A 56 2.04 -9.78 12.07
C ALA A 56 3.28 -10.54 11.58
N LYS A 57 3.09 -11.66 10.86
CA LYS A 57 4.16 -12.42 10.20
C LYS A 57 4.94 -11.56 9.22
N ARG A 58 4.25 -10.87 8.31
CA ARG A 58 4.86 -9.94 7.33
C ARG A 58 5.64 -8.81 8.01
N SER A 59 5.12 -8.32 9.14
CA SER A 59 5.74 -7.24 9.92
C SER A 59 6.78 -7.73 10.93
N ARG A 60 7.06 -9.03 11.03
CA ARG A 60 8.01 -9.64 11.99
C ARG A 60 7.75 -9.18 13.43
N MET A 61 6.50 -9.31 13.86
CA MET A 61 6.06 -9.00 15.23
C MET A 61 4.96 -9.97 15.66
N SER A 62 4.59 -9.95 16.93
CA SER A 62 3.46 -10.76 17.42
C SER A 62 2.13 -10.17 16.97
N GLU A 63 1.11 -11.02 16.87
CA GLU A 63 -0.27 -10.63 16.56
C GLU A 63 -0.77 -9.54 17.51
N ARG A 64 -0.60 -9.73 18.82
CA ARG A 64 -0.97 -8.74 19.82
C ARG A 64 -0.25 -7.41 19.62
N SER A 65 1.04 -7.41 19.30
CA SER A 65 1.77 -6.17 19.04
C SER A 65 1.28 -5.45 17.79
N PHE A 66 1.00 -6.20 16.72
CA PHE A 66 0.43 -5.65 15.49
C PHE A 66 -0.97 -5.06 15.73
N GLU A 67 -1.82 -5.80 16.44
CA GLU A 67 -3.19 -5.37 16.74
C GLU A 67 -3.21 -4.10 17.60
N ARG A 68 -2.38 -4.03 18.66
CA ARG A 68 -2.26 -2.82 19.49
C ARG A 68 -1.73 -1.62 18.70
N LEU A 69 -0.79 -1.84 17.79
CA LEU A 69 -0.27 -0.78 16.91
C LEU A 69 -1.38 -0.26 15.98
N MET A 70 -2.13 -1.16 15.36
CA MET A 70 -3.24 -0.84 14.47
C MET A 70 -4.37 -0.09 15.20
N LYS A 71 -4.70 -0.50 16.43
CA LYS A 71 -5.70 0.16 17.28
C LYS A 71 -5.23 1.52 17.83
N GLY A 72 -3.94 1.85 17.71
CA GLY A 72 -3.37 3.08 18.25
C GLY A 72 -3.07 3.03 19.76
N GLU A 73 -3.03 1.83 20.34
CA GLU A 73 -2.70 1.62 21.76
C GLU A 73 -1.18 1.66 22.03
N THR A 74 -0.37 1.66 20.98
CA THR A 74 1.09 1.79 21.06
C THR A 74 1.46 3.26 20.95
N LYS A 75 1.75 3.90 22.09
CA LYS A 75 2.05 5.34 22.15
C LYS A 75 3.38 5.70 21.47
N ASP A 76 4.44 4.95 21.79
CA ASP A 76 5.80 5.22 21.29
C ASP A 76 6.42 3.98 20.62
N PRO A 77 5.98 3.61 19.41
CA PRO A 77 6.61 2.53 18.66
C PRO A 77 8.06 2.90 18.32
N LYS A 78 9.00 2.01 18.65
CA LYS A 78 10.40 2.13 18.25
C LYS A 78 10.51 2.32 16.74
N MET A 79 11.50 3.07 16.27
CA MET A 79 11.77 3.27 14.83
C MET A 79 11.85 1.96 14.04
N THR A 80 12.34 0.89 14.69
CA THR A 80 12.40 -0.45 14.12
C THR A 80 11.01 -1.04 13.83
N ILE A 81 10.02 -0.79 14.68
CA ILE A 81 8.62 -1.21 14.49
C ILE A 81 8.04 -0.45 13.29
N VAL A 82 8.21 0.87 13.24
CA VAL A 82 7.72 1.71 12.14
C VAL A 82 8.31 1.24 10.80
N GLY A 83 9.63 1.00 10.76
CA GLY A 83 10.32 0.50 9.57
C GLY A 83 9.86 -0.91 9.17
N ARG A 84 9.55 -1.79 10.12
CA ARG A 84 9.03 -3.14 9.84
C ARG A 84 7.65 -3.09 9.19
N VAL A 85 6.71 -2.33 9.75
CA VAL A 85 5.34 -2.23 9.22
C VAL A 85 5.31 -1.52 7.87
N ARG A 86 6.08 -0.44 7.71
CA ARG A 86 6.25 0.22 6.41
C ARG A 86 6.82 -0.75 5.36
N GLY A 87 7.84 -1.52 5.73
CA GLY A 87 8.45 -2.52 4.85
C GLY A 87 7.48 -3.63 4.46
N ALA A 88 6.66 -4.11 5.40
CA ALA A 88 5.62 -5.09 5.15
C ALA A 88 4.55 -4.55 4.19
N TYR A 89 4.07 -3.32 4.42
CA TYR A 89 3.13 -2.63 3.55
C TYR A 89 3.66 -2.51 2.11
N LEU A 90 4.88 -2.00 1.93
CA LEU A 90 5.47 -1.84 0.60
C LEU A 90 5.72 -3.19 -0.10
N SER A 91 6.08 -4.23 0.66
CA SER A 91 6.27 -5.58 0.10
C SER A 91 4.95 -6.18 -0.36
N TYR A 92 3.86 -5.97 0.39
CA TYR A 92 2.52 -6.37 -0.03
C TYR A 92 2.10 -5.64 -1.31
N CYS A 93 2.32 -4.32 -1.40
CA CYS A 93 2.05 -3.57 -2.63
C CYS A 93 2.84 -4.12 -3.82
N GLN A 94 4.12 -4.47 -3.62
CA GLN A 94 4.96 -5.08 -4.64
C GLN A 94 4.41 -6.44 -5.10
N GLU A 95 3.93 -7.29 -4.17
CA GLU A 95 3.27 -8.56 -4.50
C GLU A 95 1.99 -8.35 -5.34
N GLN A 96 1.18 -7.33 -5.01
CA GLN A 96 -0.02 -7.03 -5.80
C GLN A 96 0.31 -6.55 -7.20
N VAL A 97 1.33 -5.69 -7.35
CA VAL A 97 1.77 -5.26 -8.69
C VAL A 97 2.33 -6.45 -9.48
N ALA A 98 3.09 -7.35 -8.85
CA ALA A 98 3.59 -8.55 -9.52
C ALA A 98 2.46 -9.46 -10.03
N ARG A 99 1.38 -9.61 -9.24
CA ARG A 99 0.17 -10.34 -9.69
C ARG A 99 -0.47 -9.65 -10.88
N LEU A 100 -0.66 -8.32 -10.80
CA LEU A 100 -1.24 -7.56 -11.91
C LEU A 100 -0.40 -7.68 -13.19
N GLN A 101 0.92 -7.60 -13.09
CA GLN A 101 1.83 -7.80 -14.22
C GLN A 101 1.68 -9.20 -14.83
N HIS A 102 1.48 -10.23 -14.00
CA HIS A 102 1.26 -11.59 -14.48
C HIS A 102 -0.08 -11.73 -15.22
N GLU A 103 -1.16 -11.15 -14.71
CA GLU A 103 -2.47 -11.15 -15.39
C GLU A 103 -2.40 -10.41 -16.73
N ILE A 104 -1.76 -9.23 -16.77
CA ILE A 104 -1.54 -8.48 -18.03
C ILE A 104 -0.76 -9.34 -19.02
N TYR A 105 0.31 -10.01 -18.57
CA TYR A 105 1.09 -10.90 -19.42
C TYR A 105 0.24 -12.05 -19.99
N ILE A 106 -0.58 -12.71 -19.16
CA ILE A 106 -1.49 -13.77 -19.63
C ILE A 106 -2.43 -13.22 -20.71
N GLU A 107 -3.04 -12.06 -20.49
CA GLU A 107 -3.97 -11.49 -21.47
C GLU A 107 -3.27 -11.08 -22.77
N MET A 108 -2.06 -10.50 -22.70
CA MET A 108 -1.26 -10.16 -23.89
C MET A 108 -0.90 -11.38 -24.74
N THR A 109 -0.68 -12.55 -24.12
CA THR A 109 -0.42 -13.79 -24.87
C THR A 109 -1.67 -14.34 -25.58
N ARG A 110 -2.86 -13.95 -25.14
CA ARG A 110 -4.15 -14.40 -25.70
C ARG A 110 -4.71 -13.43 -26.72
N ASN A 111 -4.56 -12.12 -26.50
CA ASN A 111 -5.06 -11.07 -27.36
C ASN A 111 -4.22 -9.80 -27.16
N SER A 112 -3.25 -9.57 -28.03
CA SER A 112 -2.38 -8.39 -27.98
C SER A 112 -3.13 -7.18 -28.52
N ASP A 113 -3.32 -6.14 -27.69
CA ASP A 113 -3.84 -4.82 -28.08
C ASP A 113 -2.93 -3.73 -27.48
N GLU A 114 -2.78 -2.60 -28.16
CA GLU A 114 -1.91 -1.46 -27.78
C GLU A 114 -2.23 -0.94 -26.36
N ASN A 115 -3.49 -1.08 -25.93
CA ASN A 115 -3.94 -0.74 -24.59
C ASN A 115 -3.27 -1.61 -23.51
N LEU A 116 -3.07 -2.90 -23.76
CA LEU A 116 -2.45 -3.82 -22.81
C LEU A 116 -0.94 -3.60 -22.70
N GLU A 117 -0.29 -3.25 -23.81
CA GLU A 117 1.14 -2.86 -23.82
C GLU A 117 1.37 -1.61 -22.96
N THR A 118 0.47 -0.62 -23.08
CA THR A 118 0.51 0.60 -22.25
C THR A 118 0.34 0.25 -20.77
N LEU A 119 -0.63 -0.60 -20.42
CA LEU A 119 -0.85 -1.05 -19.05
C LEU A 119 0.34 -1.84 -18.47
N ALA A 120 1.01 -2.65 -19.30
CA ALA A 120 2.22 -3.36 -18.89
C ALA A 120 3.35 -2.40 -18.51
N ALA A 121 3.59 -1.37 -19.34
CA ALA A 121 4.58 -0.34 -19.08
C ALA A 121 4.27 0.47 -17.81
N GLU A 122 3.01 0.82 -17.58
CA GLU A 122 2.58 1.52 -16.35
C GLU A 122 2.79 0.66 -15.09
N ALA A 123 2.44 -0.62 -15.16
CA ALA A 123 2.64 -1.56 -14.05
C ALA A 123 4.12 -1.74 -13.73
N GLU A 124 5.00 -1.82 -14.75
CA GLU A 124 6.44 -1.86 -14.57
C GLU A 124 6.99 -0.59 -13.93
N ALA A 125 6.57 0.59 -14.40
CA ALA A 125 6.97 1.86 -13.81
C ALA A 125 6.53 1.99 -12.35
N LEU A 126 5.33 1.50 -12.00
CA LEU A 126 4.86 1.46 -10.62
C LEU A 126 5.71 0.51 -9.76
N ALA A 127 6.04 -0.68 -10.28
CA ALA A 127 6.90 -1.62 -9.59
C ALA A 127 8.28 -1.01 -9.28
N ALA A 128 8.87 -0.29 -10.24
CA ALA A 128 10.14 0.41 -10.05
C ALA A 128 10.07 1.45 -8.91
N LYS A 129 9.05 2.32 -8.92
CA LYS A 129 8.83 3.31 -7.86
C LYS A 129 8.67 2.69 -6.47
N ILE A 130 8.00 1.53 -6.38
CA ILE A 130 7.87 0.81 -5.10
C ILE A 130 9.22 0.27 -4.63
N ARG A 131 10.06 -0.26 -5.53
CA ARG A 131 11.43 -0.72 -5.21
C ARG A 131 12.29 0.43 -4.69
N GLU A 132 12.26 1.59 -5.36
CA GLU A 132 12.98 2.80 -4.93
C GLU A 132 12.51 3.25 -3.54
N ALA A 133 11.19 3.32 -3.31
CA ALA A 133 10.64 3.70 -2.02
C ALA A 133 11.03 2.74 -0.87
N LYS A 134 11.31 1.48 -1.19
CA LYS A 134 11.78 0.45 -0.25
C LYS A 134 13.29 0.56 0.01
N GLN A 135 14.07 0.99 -0.98
CA GLN A 135 15.53 1.17 -0.90
C GLN A 135 15.97 2.50 -0.29
N GLY A 136 15.16 3.57 -0.41
CA GLY A 136 15.40 4.88 0.22
C GLY A 136 15.22 4.86 1.75
N ARG A 137 15.90 3.91 2.39
CA ARG A 137 15.80 3.56 3.81
C ARG A 137 16.90 4.20 4.63
#